data_AF-A0A7X7ANX2-F1
#
_entry.id   AF-A0A7X7ANX2-F1
#
_cell.length_a   1.000
_cell.length_b   1.000
_cell.length_c   1.000
_cell.angle_alpha   90.00
_cell.angle_beta   90.00
_cell.angle_gamma   90.00
#
_symmetry.space_group_name_H-M   'P 1'
#
loop_
_entity.id
_entity.type
_entity.pdbx_description
1 polymer ?
#
loop_
_entity_poly.entity_id
_entity_poly.type
_entity_poly.pdbx_seq_one_letter_code
_entity_poly.pdbx_strand_id
1 'polypeptide(L)'
;MYRIKKLLNLPVISLSNGEQQGVVLDVVIDPEQRSLAALVLDYRKGFFKEPRLIPYEDIESIGEHAVTIRDPKDCKRAVNLPQLAPFLKRPVQLLDAKVITQDGTLLGTVEEYSFHAPSGQITDLEISGSFLSDLFHGRAFLPGEAISTIGRNTVIVQAGAQKLLKREETGLSGTARTVKETSQKVWSSTVETTKKLGESLYKSVEKITANEEEEKSPASAQKQAPEKLVLTGVESPSSVEKEKT
;
A
#
# COMPACT_ATOMS: atom_id res chain seq x y z
N MET A 1 10.07 5.96 -14.39
CA MET A 1 10.43 5.42 -13.06
C MET A 1 9.71 4.10 -12.86
N TYR A 2 10.35 3.13 -12.21
CA TYR A 2 9.82 1.78 -11.98
C TYR A 2 9.84 1.48 -10.48
N ARG A 3 8.79 0.86 -9.94
CA ARG A 3 8.69 0.48 -8.52
C ARG A 3 9.33 -0.87 -8.27
N ILE A 4 10.07 -1.06 -7.17
CA ILE A 4 10.80 -2.31 -6.93
C ILE A 4 9.84 -3.50 -6.81
N LYS A 5 8.69 -3.36 -6.14
CA LYS A 5 7.74 -4.48 -6.00
C LYS A 5 7.18 -4.98 -7.33
N LYS A 6 7.17 -4.14 -8.38
CA LYS A 6 6.78 -4.56 -9.74
C LYS A 6 7.87 -5.35 -10.45
N LEU A 7 9.13 -5.15 -10.11
CA LEU A 7 10.26 -5.87 -10.68
C LEU A 7 10.38 -7.28 -10.10
N LEU A 8 10.10 -7.41 -8.80
CA LEU A 8 10.07 -8.70 -8.12
C LEU A 8 9.02 -9.62 -8.76
N ASN A 9 9.33 -10.90 -8.83
CA ASN A 9 8.51 -11.94 -9.44
C ASN A 9 8.32 -11.83 -10.97
N LEU A 10 9.01 -10.91 -11.65
CA LEU A 10 9.01 -10.93 -13.12
C LEU A 10 9.86 -12.08 -13.67
N PRO A 11 9.39 -12.79 -14.71
CA PRO A 11 10.21 -13.75 -15.42
C PRO A 11 11.34 -13.04 -16.17
N VAL A 12 12.51 -13.69 -16.21
CA VAL A 12 13.63 -13.22 -17.02
C VAL A 12 13.73 -14.05 -18.29
N ILE A 13 13.66 -13.39 -19.44
CA ILE A 13 13.63 -14.01 -20.77
C ILE A 13 14.89 -13.64 -21.53
N SER A 14 15.52 -14.64 -22.14
CA SER A 14 16.65 -14.41 -23.05
C SER A 14 16.14 -14.10 -24.46
N LEU A 15 16.67 -13.03 -25.06
CA LEU A 15 16.34 -12.64 -26.43
C LEU A 15 16.96 -13.58 -27.48
N SER A 16 18.11 -14.21 -27.19
CA SER A 16 18.79 -15.06 -28.16
C SER A 16 18.07 -16.38 -28.45
N ASN A 17 17.30 -16.90 -27.49
CA ASN A 17 16.62 -18.19 -27.61
C ASN A 17 15.14 -18.18 -27.18
N GLY A 18 14.62 -17.07 -26.67
CA GLY A 18 13.23 -16.93 -26.22
C GLY A 18 12.88 -17.70 -24.96
N GLU A 19 13.87 -18.31 -24.28
CA GLU A 19 13.61 -19.12 -23.09
C GLU A 19 13.65 -18.30 -21.80
N GLN A 20 12.77 -18.66 -20.87
CA GLN A 20 12.83 -18.15 -19.50
C GLN A 20 14.01 -18.76 -18.74
N GLN A 21 14.85 -17.87 -18.20
CA GLN A 21 16.04 -18.20 -17.42
C GLN A 21 15.78 -18.27 -15.92
N GLY A 22 14.75 -17.59 -15.42
CA GLY A 22 14.40 -17.62 -14.01
C GLY A 22 13.29 -16.61 -13.69
N VAL A 23 13.14 -16.31 -12.41
CA VAL A 23 12.24 -15.26 -11.91
C VAL A 23 13.05 -14.36 -10.98
N VAL A 24 12.84 -13.05 -11.07
CA VAL A 24 13.50 -12.08 -10.18
C VAL A 24 13.03 -12.32 -8.75
N LEU A 25 13.95 -12.75 -7.89
CA LEU A 25 13.72 -13.00 -6.47
C LEU A 25 13.99 -11.77 -5.62
N ASP A 26 15.10 -11.09 -5.90
CA ASP A 26 15.60 -9.96 -5.12
C ASP A 26 16.55 -9.11 -5.98
N VAL A 27 17.09 -8.04 -5.41
CA VAL A 27 18.09 -7.17 -6.05
C VAL A 27 19.28 -6.93 -5.14
N VAL A 28 20.46 -6.82 -5.74
CA VAL A 28 21.68 -6.36 -5.09
C VAL A 28 21.78 -4.86 -5.27
N ILE A 29 22.01 -4.12 -4.20
CA ILE A 29 22.11 -2.66 -4.21
C ILE A 29 23.57 -2.25 -4.04
N ASP A 30 24.02 -1.31 -4.86
CA ASP A 30 25.25 -0.56 -4.65
C ASP A 30 24.94 0.65 -3.75
N PRO A 31 25.36 0.63 -2.47
CA PRO A 31 25.09 1.73 -1.54
C PRO A 31 25.88 3.01 -1.87
N GLU A 32 27.01 2.90 -2.58
CA GLU A 32 27.84 4.05 -2.95
C GLU A 32 27.22 4.79 -4.14
N GLN A 33 26.81 4.05 -5.17
CA GLN A 33 26.18 4.60 -6.37
C GLN A 33 24.67 4.87 -6.20
N ARG A 34 24.06 4.39 -5.10
CA ARG A 34 22.61 4.45 -4.86
C ARG A 34 21.82 3.88 -6.04
N SER A 35 22.24 2.72 -6.52
CA SER A 35 21.67 2.05 -7.69
C SER A 35 21.57 0.54 -7.50
N LEU A 36 20.79 -0.10 -8.35
CA LEU A 36 20.76 -1.56 -8.44
C LEU A 36 22.05 -2.04 -9.14
N ALA A 37 22.78 -2.93 -8.47
CA ALA A 37 24.00 -3.54 -8.98
C ALA A 37 23.72 -4.83 -9.77
N ALA A 38 22.74 -5.62 -9.33
CA ALA A 38 22.35 -6.86 -9.99
C ALA A 38 20.93 -7.32 -9.60
N LEU A 39 20.34 -8.18 -10.42
CA LEU A 39 19.15 -8.95 -10.07
C LEU A 39 19.55 -10.33 -9.55
N VAL A 40 18.89 -10.78 -8.48
CA VAL A 40 18.98 -12.14 -7.95
C VAL A 40 17.84 -12.95 -8.54
N LEU A 41 18.17 -14.08 -9.15
CA LEU A 41 17.17 -14.97 -9.75
C LEU A 41 16.94 -16.20 -8.90
N ASP A 42 15.66 -16.55 -8.74
CA ASP A 42 15.24 -17.89 -8.36
C ASP A 42 15.42 -18.80 -9.58
N TYR A 43 16.47 -19.62 -9.55
CA TYR A 43 16.80 -20.56 -10.62
C TYR A 43 16.27 -21.95 -10.28
N ARG A 44 15.11 -22.29 -10.84
CA ARG A 44 14.41 -23.56 -10.56
C ARG A 44 14.81 -24.73 -11.47
N LYS A 45 15.68 -24.51 -12.47
CA LYS A 45 16.10 -25.56 -13.40
C LYS A 45 17.34 -26.29 -12.86
N GLY A 46 17.22 -27.59 -12.54
CA GLY A 46 18.34 -28.45 -12.16
C GLY A 46 18.48 -28.72 -10.66
N PHE A 47 19.49 -29.52 -10.30
CA PHE A 47 19.70 -30.02 -8.92
C PHE A 47 20.43 -29.04 -7.98
N PHE A 48 21.04 -27.98 -8.54
CA PHE A 48 21.84 -27.01 -7.78
C PHE A 48 21.01 -25.78 -7.40
N LYS A 49 20.79 -25.59 -6.10
CA LYS A 49 19.99 -24.50 -5.52
C LYS A 49 20.76 -23.18 -5.37
N GLU A 50 21.79 -22.95 -6.17
CA GLU A 50 22.55 -21.70 -6.07
C GLU A 50 21.81 -20.57 -6.81
N PRO A 51 21.62 -19.40 -6.18
CA PRO A 51 21.01 -18.27 -6.86
C PRO A 51 21.90 -17.82 -8.01
N ARG A 52 21.27 -17.48 -9.13
CA ARG A 52 21.94 -16.81 -10.25
C ARG A 52 21.80 -15.31 -10.12
N LEU A 53 22.76 -14.59 -10.66
CA LEU A 53 22.81 -13.14 -10.66
C LEU A 53 22.92 -12.63 -12.08
N ILE A 54 22.24 -11.52 -12.36
CA ILE A 54 22.40 -10.76 -13.59
C ILE A 54 22.91 -9.37 -13.20
N PRO A 55 24.16 -9.01 -13.52
CA PRO A 55 24.64 -7.63 -13.40
C PRO A 55 23.67 -6.66 -14.07
N TYR A 56 23.42 -5.51 -13.45
CA TYR A 56 22.43 -4.57 -13.98
C TYR A 56 22.76 -4.09 -15.41
N GLU A 57 24.06 -4.00 -15.72
CA GLU A 57 24.59 -3.67 -17.05
C GLU A 57 24.26 -4.70 -18.14
N ASP A 58 23.97 -5.96 -17.77
CA ASP A 58 23.63 -7.04 -18.70
C ASP A 58 22.10 -7.09 -19.00
N ILE A 59 21.30 -6.21 -18.38
CA ILE A 59 19.85 -6.13 -18.61
C ILE A 59 19.57 -5.30 -19.86
N GLU A 60 18.79 -5.85 -20.79
CA GLU A 60 18.37 -5.15 -22.01
C GLU A 60 17.11 -4.28 -21.76
N SER A 61 16.13 -4.82 -21.03
CA SER A 61 14.91 -4.08 -20.73
C SER A 61 14.15 -4.62 -19.52
N ILE A 62 13.42 -3.73 -18.84
CA ILE A 62 12.49 -4.06 -17.77
C ILE A 62 11.09 -3.67 -18.26
N GLY A 63 10.33 -4.66 -18.73
CA GLY A 63 8.96 -4.50 -19.21
C GLY A 63 7.92 -4.68 -18.09
N GLU A 64 6.64 -4.63 -18.45
CA GLU A 64 5.53 -4.88 -17.51
C GLU A 64 5.38 -6.37 -17.15
N HIS A 65 5.76 -7.26 -18.08
CA HIS A 65 5.53 -8.70 -17.95
C HIS A 65 6.81 -9.53 -17.83
N ALA A 66 7.97 -8.96 -18.17
CA ALA A 66 9.24 -9.67 -18.14
C ALA A 66 10.43 -8.70 -18.10
N VAL A 67 11.55 -9.20 -17.59
CA VAL A 67 12.88 -8.60 -17.78
C VAL A 67 13.56 -9.35 -18.93
N THR A 68 14.18 -8.62 -19.86
CA THR A 68 14.88 -9.23 -20.99
C THR A 68 16.39 -9.08 -20.85
N ILE A 69 17.11 -10.15 -21.20
CA ILE A 69 18.57 -10.18 -21.31
C ILE A 69 18.96 -10.65 -22.71
N ARG A 70 20.20 -10.39 -23.14
CA ARG A 70 20.64 -10.78 -24.47
C ARG A 70 20.80 -12.29 -24.61
N ASP A 71 21.52 -12.92 -23.67
CA ASP A 71 21.89 -14.32 -23.76
C ASP A 71 21.81 -15.04 -22.40
N PRO A 72 21.52 -16.36 -22.34
CA PRO A 72 21.49 -17.10 -21.09
C PRO A 72 22.79 -17.06 -20.28
N LYS A 73 23.93 -16.83 -20.94
CA LYS A 73 25.24 -16.70 -20.27
C LYS A 73 25.34 -15.48 -19.35
N ASP A 74 24.45 -14.50 -19.51
CA ASP A 74 24.40 -13.30 -18.67
C ASP A 74 23.87 -13.65 -17.26
N CYS A 75 23.19 -14.78 -17.11
CA CYS A 75 22.82 -15.38 -15.83
C CYS A 75 24.01 -16.11 -15.19
N LYS A 76 24.81 -15.37 -14.43
CA LYS A 76 26.09 -15.83 -13.87
C LYS A 76 25.96 -16.27 -12.41
N ARG A 77 26.88 -17.11 -11.95
CA ARG A 77 27.01 -17.45 -10.51
C ARG A 77 27.74 -16.32 -9.79
N ALA A 78 27.47 -16.15 -8.49
CA ALA A 78 28.16 -15.15 -7.65
C ALA A 78 29.69 -15.24 -7.73
N VAL A 79 30.24 -16.46 -7.79
CA VAL A 79 31.69 -16.69 -7.91
C VAL A 79 32.31 -16.13 -9.20
N ASN A 80 31.51 -15.94 -10.25
CA ASN A 80 31.95 -15.38 -11.53
C ASN A 80 31.77 -13.85 -11.60
N LEU A 81 31.33 -13.22 -10.51
CA LEU A 81 31.04 -11.79 -10.42
C LEU A 81 31.82 -11.15 -9.25
N PRO A 82 33.15 -11.07 -9.34
CA PRO A 82 33.98 -10.51 -8.26
C PRO A 82 33.62 -9.06 -7.94
N GLN A 83 33.14 -8.30 -8.92
CA GLN A 83 32.68 -6.91 -8.73
C GLN A 83 31.47 -6.80 -7.80
N LEU A 84 30.64 -7.85 -7.71
CA LEU A 84 29.48 -7.88 -6.80
C LEU A 84 29.83 -8.43 -5.41
N ALA A 85 31.01 -9.04 -5.25
CA ALA A 85 31.40 -9.68 -3.99
C ALA A 85 31.31 -8.76 -2.75
N PRO A 86 31.66 -7.44 -2.82
CA PRO A 86 31.50 -6.54 -1.68
C PRO A 86 30.03 -6.42 -1.21
N PHE A 87 29.10 -6.32 -2.16
CA PHE A 87 27.67 -6.17 -1.91
C PHE A 87 27.04 -7.49 -1.42
N LEU A 88 27.53 -8.64 -1.92
CA LEU A 88 27.07 -9.95 -1.48
C LEU A 88 27.55 -10.32 -0.07
N LYS A 89 28.76 -9.87 0.32
CA LYS A 89 29.29 -10.08 1.69
C LYS A 89 28.60 -9.22 2.73
N ARG A 90 28.14 -8.03 2.33
CA ARG A 90 27.43 -7.08 3.19
C ARG A 90 26.16 -6.64 2.49
N PRO A 91 25.15 -7.54 2.41
CA PRO A 91 23.91 -7.23 1.73
C PRO A 91 23.22 -6.08 2.44
N VAL A 92 22.63 -5.23 1.61
CA VAL A 92 21.84 -4.07 1.99
C VAL A 92 20.40 -4.39 1.65
N GLN A 93 19.50 -4.18 2.60
CA GLN A 93 18.06 -4.27 2.38
C GLN A 93 17.48 -2.87 2.50
N LEU A 94 16.93 -2.37 1.39
CA LEU A 94 16.27 -1.07 1.37
C LEU A 94 14.83 -1.16 1.87
N LEU A 95 14.09 -2.20 1.45
CA LEU A 95 12.76 -2.46 1.99
C LEU A 95 12.86 -2.75 3.49
N ASP A 96 11.91 -2.22 4.25
CA ASP A 96 11.84 -2.30 5.72
C ASP A 96 13.01 -1.61 6.46
N ALA A 97 13.87 -0.88 5.75
CA ALA A 97 14.96 -0.13 6.37
C ALA A 97 14.43 1.07 7.15
N LYS A 98 15.00 1.32 8.34
CA LYS A 98 14.69 2.53 9.11
C LYS A 98 15.29 3.75 8.43
N VAL A 99 14.52 4.83 8.31
CA VAL A 99 14.97 6.10 7.75
C VAL A 99 15.25 7.08 8.88
N ILE A 100 16.51 7.45 9.04
CA ILE A 100 16.99 8.32 10.13
C ILE A 100 17.71 9.51 9.51
N THR A 101 17.44 10.71 10.00
CA THR A 101 18.18 11.91 9.58
C THR A 101 19.59 11.94 10.19
N GLN A 102 20.49 12.73 9.63
CA GLN A 102 21.84 12.93 10.20
C GLN A 102 21.83 13.46 11.64
N ASP A 103 20.80 14.21 12.04
CA ASP A 103 20.58 14.69 13.41
C ASP A 103 19.97 13.63 14.36
N GLY A 104 19.72 12.42 13.87
CA GLY A 104 19.24 11.29 14.68
C GLY A 104 17.72 11.17 14.79
N THR A 105 16.96 11.97 14.03
CA THR A 105 15.49 11.91 14.02
C THR A 105 15.02 10.73 13.16
N LEU A 106 14.18 9.86 13.72
CA LEU A 106 13.54 8.77 12.98
C LEU A 106 12.37 9.32 12.16
N LEU A 107 12.45 9.25 10.83
CA LEU A 107 11.37 9.65 9.93
C LEU A 107 10.35 8.53 9.71
N GLY A 108 10.81 7.27 9.75
CA GLY A 108 9.96 6.12 9.46
C GLY A 108 10.72 4.89 8.97
N THR A 109 10.05 4.09 8.15
CA THR A 109 10.54 2.86 7.53
C THR A 109 10.26 2.91 6.03
N VAL A 110 11.17 2.40 5.20
CA VAL A 110 10.98 2.31 3.75
C VAL A 110 9.98 1.20 3.43
N GLU A 111 8.87 1.56 2.79
CA GLU A 111 7.84 0.62 2.32
C GLU A 111 8.07 0.17 0.88
N GLU A 112 8.64 1.05 0.06
CA GLU A 112 8.81 0.88 -1.38
C GLU A 112 9.88 1.86 -1.87
N TYR A 113 10.49 1.59 -3.01
CA TYR A 113 11.35 2.58 -3.67
C TYR A 113 11.23 2.50 -5.19
N SER A 114 11.46 3.65 -5.82
CA SER A 114 11.45 3.79 -7.27
C SER A 114 12.87 3.93 -7.80
N PHE A 115 13.10 3.43 -9.01
CA PHE A 115 14.37 3.55 -9.70
C PHE A 115 14.17 3.91 -11.19
N HIS A 116 15.22 4.43 -11.80
CA HIS A 116 15.27 4.71 -13.23
C HIS A 116 15.73 3.46 -13.98
N ALA A 117 14.80 2.81 -14.70
CA ALA A 117 15.03 1.51 -15.34
C ALA A 117 16.27 1.44 -16.27
N PRO A 118 16.59 2.45 -17.10
CA PRO A 118 17.82 2.41 -17.90
C PRO A 118 19.12 2.42 -17.08
N SER A 119 19.15 3.10 -15.93
CA SER A 119 20.40 3.30 -15.15
C SER A 119 20.48 2.51 -13.84
N GLY A 120 19.36 1.97 -13.36
CA GLY A 120 19.25 1.33 -12.04
C GLY A 120 19.31 2.30 -10.85
N GLN A 121 19.53 3.60 -11.06
CA GLN A 121 19.59 4.59 -10.00
C GLN A 121 18.27 4.72 -9.24
N ILE A 122 18.35 4.69 -7.91
CA ILE A 122 17.22 4.87 -7.00
C ILE A 122 16.81 6.35 -7.01
N THR A 123 15.55 6.63 -7.34
CA THR A 123 15.04 8.00 -7.52
C THR A 123 14.26 8.48 -6.31
N ASP A 124 13.49 7.60 -5.65
CA ASP A 124 12.58 7.98 -4.57
C ASP A 124 12.39 6.82 -3.59
N LEU A 125 12.26 7.13 -2.30
CA LEU A 125 11.85 6.21 -1.26
C LEU A 125 10.42 6.55 -0.81
N GLU A 126 9.53 5.56 -0.79
CA GLU A 126 8.25 5.67 -0.09
C GLU A 126 8.47 5.22 1.35
N ILE A 127 8.19 6.10 2.30
CA ILE A 127 8.39 5.87 3.72
C ILE A 127 7.06 5.92 4.46
N SER A 128 6.89 5.02 5.42
CA SER A 128 5.78 5.03 6.38
C SER A 128 6.29 5.35 7.77
N GLY A 129 5.47 6.00 8.60
CA GLY A 129 5.88 6.29 9.98
C GLY A 129 4.82 7.03 10.78
N SER A 130 4.90 6.91 12.10
CA SER A 130 4.05 7.67 13.03
C SER A 130 4.26 9.18 12.88
N PHE A 131 5.47 9.62 12.57
CA PHE A 131 5.76 11.03 12.24
C PHE A 131 4.94 11.56 11.04
N LEU A 132 4.45 10.65 10.19
CA LEU A 132 3.75 10.95 8.95
C LEU A 132 2.23 10.79 9.06
N SER A 133 1.70 10.33 10.19
CA SER A 133 0.28 9.95 10.35
C SER A 133 -0.67 11.10 10.03
N ASP A 134 -0.38 12.29 10.54
CA ASP A 134 -1.36 13.38 10.58
C ASP A 134 -1.42 14.16 9.26
N LEU A 135 -0.26 14.44 8.65
CA LEU A 135 -0.17 15.29 7.45
C LEU A 135 -0.06 14.48 6.14
N PHE A 136 0.59 13.31 6.20
CA PHE A 136 0.92 12.50 5.05
C PHE A 136 0.10 11.21 4.97
N HIS A 137 -0.96 11.07 5.80
CA HIS A 137 -1.78 9.85 5.85
C HIS A 137 -0.92 8.61 6.12
N GLY A 138 0.14 8.80 6.91
CA GLY A 138 1.09 7.76 7.27
C GLY A 138 2.12 7.41 6.20
N ARG A 139 2.09 8.01 4.99
CA ARG A 139 3.03 7.68 3.89
C ARG A 139 3.53 8.91 3.13
N ALA A 140 4.85 9.01 2.94
CA ALA A 140 5.48 10.11 2.22
C ALA A 140 6.55 9.60 1.24
N PHE A 141 6.84 10.41 0.22
CA PHE A 141 7.93 10.20 -0.73
C PHE A 141 9.11 11.08 -0.38
N LEU A 142 10.29 10.47 -0.31
CA LEU A 142 11.55 11.15 -0.11
C LEU A 142 12.41 11.00 -1.38
N PRO A 143 12.91 12.09 -1.97
CA PRO A 143 13.83 12.01 -3.11
C PRO A 143 15.12 11.26 -2.75
N GLY A 144 15.62 10.43 -3.66
CA GLY A 144 16.85 9.67 -3.50
C GLY A 144 18.10 10.55 -3.33
N GLU A 145 18.02 11.80 -3.79
CA GLU A 145 19.04 12.84 -3.58
C GLU A 145 19.29 13.14 -2.09
N ALA A 146 18.26 12.99 -1.24
CA ALA A 146 18.36 13.22 0.20
C ALA A 146 19.09 12.07 0.92
N ILE A 147 19.28 10.92 0.28
CA ILE A 147 20.00 9.77 0.86
C ILE A 147 21.49 10.10 0.96
N SER A 148 22.01 10.05 2.19
CA SER A 148 23.43 10.24 2.49
C SER A 148 24.18 8.91 2.62
N THR A 149 23.55 7.91 3.22
CA THR A 149 24.18 6.60 3.43
C THR A 149 23.13 5.51 3.42
N ILE A 150 23.46 4.40 2.76
CA ILE A 150 22.65 3.19 2.79
C ILE A 150 23.42 2.13 3.59
N GLY A 151 22.91 1.80 4.77
CA GLY A 151 23.42 0.74 5.63
C GLY A 151 22.67 -0.59 5.41
N ARG A 152 22.95 -1.57 6.26
CA ARG A 152 22.33 -2.91 6.15
C ARG A 152 20.80 -2.87 6.25
N ASN A 153 20.27 -2.22 7.30
CA ASN A 153 18.83 -2.11 7.60
C ASN A 153 18.45 -0.66 7.96
N THR A 154 19.25 0.32 7.55
CA THR A 154 19.07 1.73 7.94
C THR A 154 19.56 2.62 6.83
N VAL A 155 18.72 3.59 6.44
CA VAL A 155 19.03 4.64 5.48
C VAL A 155 19.20 5.94 6.24
N ILE A 156 20.38 6.56 6.09
CA ILE A 156 20.68 7.86 6.67
C ILE A 156 20.41 8.92 5.61
N VAL A 157 19.62 9.93 5.95
CA VAL A 157 19.24 11.03 5.06
C VAL A 157 19.76 12.36 5.59
N GLN A 158 19.89 13.34 4.70
CA GLN A 158 20.40 14.67 5.06
C GLN A 158 19.57 15.31 6.19
N ALA A 159 20.21 16.12 7.03
CA ALA A 159 19.49 16.93 8.01
C ALA A 159 18.48 17.85 7.30
N GLY A 160 17.24 17.89 7.78
CA GLY A 160 16.19 18.68 7.13
C GLY A 160 15.42 17.96 6.01
N ALA A 161 15.74 16.70 5.71
CA ALA A 161 15.05 15.89 4.69
C ALA A 161 13.52 15.82 4.89
N GLN A 162 13.02 16.03 6.11
CA GLN A 162 11.60 16.15 6.41
C GLN A 162 10.87 17.23 5.58
N LYS A 163 11.60 18.28 5.14
CA LYS A 163 11.04 19.35 4.30
C LYS A 163 10.89 18.94 2.84
N LEU A 164 11.59 17.89 2.41
CA LEU A 164 11.56 17.37 1.05
C LEU A 164 10.50 16.28 0.87
N LEU A 165 9.82 15.91 1.95
CA LEU A 165 8.76 14.91 1.94
C LEU A 165 7.57 15.39 1.11
N LYS A 166 7.23 14.59 0.11
CA LYS A 166 6.06 14.80 -0.76
C LYS A 166 4.98 13.80 -0.39
N ARG A 167 3.72 14.19 -0.58
CA ARG A 167 2.59 13.31 -0.35
C ARG A 167 2.33 12.46 -1.60
N GLU A 168 1.88 11.22 -1.41
CA GLU A 168 1.26 10.46 -2.51
C GLU A 168 0.07 11.26 -3.03
N GLU A 169 0.10 11.68 -4.29
CA GLU A 169 -1.11 12.11 -4.98
C GLU A 169 -1.98 10.87 -5.22
N THR A 170 -2.53 10.32 -4.14
CA THR A 170 -3.55 9.28 -4.24
C THR A 170 -4.71 9.90 -4.99
N GLY A 171 -4.95 9.43 -6.22
CA GLY A 171 -6.03 9.83 -7.14
C GLY A 171 -7.45 9.52 -6.64
N LEU A 172 -7.71 9.70 -5.35
CA LEU A 172 -9.00 9.55 -4.69
C LEU A 172 -9.71 10.90 -4.48
N SER A 173 -9.15 12.02 -4.97
CA SER A 173 -9.89 13.29 -5.05
C SER A 173 -10.88 13.35 -6.23
N GLY A 174 -10.87 12.35 -7.12
CA GLY A 174 -11.75 12.27 -8.28
C GLY A 174 -13.18 11.77 -7.99
N THR A 175 -13.42 11.04 -6.91
CA THR A 175 -14.74 10.46 -6.61
C THR A 175 -15.59 11.32 -5.67
N ALA A 176 -14.99 12.30 -4.97
CA ALA A 176 -15.73 13.22 -4.11
C ALA A 176 -16.59 14.23 -4.90
N ARG A 177 -16.33 14.44 -6.21
CA ARG A 177 -17.15 15.32 -7.06
C ARG A 177 -18.33 14.60 -7.71
N THR A 178 -18.22 13.30 -8.00
CA THR A 178 -19.29 12.56 -8.67
C THR A 178 -20.45 12.18 -7.74
N VAL A 179 -20.21 12.01 -6.44
CA VAL A 179 -21.33 11.79 -5.49
C VAL A 179 -22.18 13.06 -5.33
N LYS A 180 -21.60 14.26 -5.48
CA LYS A 180 -22.34 15.52 -5.35
C LYS A 180 -23.24 15.82 -6.55
N GLU A 181 -22.93 15.32 -7.74
CA GLU A 181 -23.81 15.43 -8.92
C GLU A 181 -24.77 14.24 -9.08
N THR A 182 -24.43 13.07 -8.52
CA THR A 182 -25.29 11.88 -8.60
C THR A 182 -26.40 11.87 -7.53
N SER A 183 -26.29 12.70 -6.48
CA SER A 183 -27.35 12.91 -5.48
C SER A 183 -28.64 13.53 -6.03
N GLN A 184 -28.65 14.09 -7.25
CA GLN A 184 -29.89 14.59 -7.87
C GLN A 184 -30.61 13.56 -8.78
N LYS A 185 -29.97 12.44 -9.15
CA LYS A 185 -30.58 11.44 -10.08
C LYS A 185 -30.77 10.04 -9.51
N VAL A 186 -30.18 9.72 -8.36
CA VAL A 186 -30.40 8.41 -7.70
C VAL A 186 -31.47 8.48 -6.61
N TRP A 187 -31.79 9.68 -6.09
CA TRP A 187 -32.90 9.87 -5.15
C TRP A 187 -34.28 9.67 -5.80
N SER A 188 -34.43 9.80 -7.12
CA SER A 188 -35.71 9.65 -7.81
C SER A 188 -36.02 8.22 -8.27
N SER A 189 -35.03 7.40 -8.61
CA SER A 189 -35.28 6.04 -9.15
C SER A 189 -35.45 4.97 -8.07
N THR A 190 -34.96 5.20 -6.84
CA THR A 190 -35.25 4.30 -5.71
C THR A 190 -36.58 4.62 -5.04
N VAL A 191 -37.00 5.90 -4.98
CA VAL A 191 -38.31 6.30 -4.41
C VAL A 191 -39.48 5.75 -5.24
N GLU A 192 -39.33 5.66 -6.56
CA GLU A 192 -40.38 5.10 -7.43
C GLU A 192 -40.46 3.56 -7.36
N THR A 193 -39.35 2.88 -7.08
CA THR A 193 -39.34 1.41 -6.93
C THR A 193 -39.91 1.00 -5.57
N THR A 194 -39.73 1.80 -4.51
CA THR A 194 -40.43 1.61 -3.23
C THR A 194 -41.94 1.84 -3.37
N LYS A 195 -42.37 2.77 -4.23
CA LYS A 195 -43.80 3.02 -4.51
C LYS A 195 -44.48 1.82 -5.19
N LYS A 196 -43.76 1.06 -6.04
CA LYS A 196 -44.28 -0.15 -6.70
C LYS A 196 -44.17 -1.43 -5.88
N LEU A 197 -43.18 -1.54 -4.98
CA LEU A 197 -43.14 -2.66 -4.01
C LEU A 197 -44.23 -2.51 -2.93
N GLY A 198 -44.58 -1.28 -2.53
CA GLY A 198 -45.64 -1.01 -1.56
C GLY A 198 -47.05 -1.38 -2.02
N GLU A 199 -47.36 -1.29 -3.32
CA GLU A 199 -48.70 -1.57 -3.86
C GLU A 199 -49.05 -3.07 -3.94
N SER A 200 -48.05 -3.97 -3.83
CA SER A 200 -48.28 -5.42 -3.80
C SER A 200 -48.28 -6.04 -2.40
N LEU A 201 -47.79 -5.31 -1.39
CA LEU A 201 -47.76 -5.76 -0.01
C LEU A 201 -49.00 -5.35 0.80
N TYR A 202 -49.75 -4.33 0.37
CA TYR A 202 -51.01 -3.95 1.03
C TYR A 202 -52.21 -4.87 0.71
N LYS A 203 -52.22 -5.53 -0.46
CA LYS A 203 -53.31 -6.48 -0.82
C LYS A 203 -53.19 -7.86 -0.16
N SER A 204 -52.07 -8.17 0.50
CA SER A 204 -51.88 -9.47 1.18
C SER A 204 -52.01 -9.40 2.70
N VAL A 205 -52.16 -8.21 3.29
CA VAL A 205 -52.35 -8.05 4.75
C VAL A 205 -53.81 -7.69 5.11
N GLU A 206 -54.59 -7.09 4.21
CA GLU A 206 -56.03 -6.81 4.43
C GLU A 206 -56.97 -8.02 4.27
N LYS A 207 -56.45 -9.23 4.03
CA LYS A 207 -57.23 -10.48 4.22
C LYS A 207 -57.06 -11.10 5.61
N ILE A 208 -56.15 -10.61 6.45
CA ILE A 208 -55.80 -11.26 7.72
C ILE A 208 -56.19 -10.42 8.94
N THR A 209 -56.40 -9.10 8.83
CA THR A 209 -56.74 -8.28 10.00
C THR A 209 -57.80 -7.23 9.70
N ALA A 210 -58.97 -7.45 10.31
CA ALA A 210 -60.08 -6.53 10.59
C ALA A 210 -61.04 -6.18 9.41
N ASN A 211 -62.35 -6.52 9.35
CA ASN A 211 -63.33 -7.07 10.30
C ASN A 211 -62.98 -6.95 11.78
N GLU A 212 -62.80 -5.70 12.18
CA GLU A 212 -63.26 -5.07 13.43
C GLU A 212 -62.61 -3.67 13.49
N GLU A 213 -63.29 -2.72 12.83
CA GLU A 213 -63.75 -1.41 13.36
C GLU A 213 -62.87 -0.66 14.39
N GLU A 214 -62.74 0.68 14.41
CA GLU A 214 -63.13 1.81 13.57
C GLU A 214 -62.55 3.08 14.25
N GLU A 215 -62.51 4.19 13.51
CA GLU A 215 -62.56 5.60 13.97
C GLU A 215 -61.30 6.44 14.37
N LYS A 216 -61.07 7.42 13.46
CA LYS A 216 -60.97 8.89 13.64
C LYS A 216 -59.69 9.56 14.21
N SER A 217 -58.94 10.18 13.30
CA SER A 217 -58.70 11.65 13.09
C SER A 217 -58.65 12.63 14.30
N PRO A 218 -58.07 13.85 14.15
CA PRO A 218 -56.80 14.29 13.53
C PRO A 218 -56.06 15.40 14.38
N ALA A 219 -55.09 16.11 13.76
CA ALA A 219 -54.71 17.53 13.98
C ALA A 219 -53.42 17.91 14.76
N SER A 220 -52.42 18.37 13.98
CA SER A 220 -51.63 19.62 14.03
C SER A 220 -51.12 20.28 15.34
N ALA A 221 -49.84 20.69 15.24
CA ALA A 221 -49.24 21.99 15.62
C ALA A 221 -48.62 22.22 17.03
N GLN A 222 -47.27 22.33 17.00
CA GLN A 222 -46.38 23.28 17.70
C GLN A 222 -46.81 23.95 19.03
N LYS A 223 -46.02 23.77 20.10
CA LYS A 223 -45.18 24.83 20.74
C LYS A 223 -44.46 24.36 22.01
N GLN A 224 -43.21 24.83 22.13
CA GLN A 224 -42.49 25.33 23.32
C GLN A 224 -42.48 24.53 24.65
N ALA A 225 -41.24 24.25 25.09
CA ALA A 225 -40.75 23.95 26.45
C ALA A 225 -41.21 25.01 27.51
N PRO A 226 -41.04 24.87 28.86
CA PRO A 226 -39.90 24.21 29.53
C PRO A 226 -40.13 23.62 30.95
N GLU A 227 -39.01 23.21 31.60
CA GLU A 227 -38.79 23.01 33.05
C GLU A 227 -39.55 21.83 33.73
N LYS A 228 -39.06 21.11 34.74
CA LYS A 228 -37.84 21.07 35.58
C LYS A 228 -37.91 19.75 36.40
N LEU A 229 -36.75 19.26 36.85
CA LEU A 229 -36.45 18.61 38.17
C LEU A 229 -37.42 17.48 38.65
N VAL A 230 -37.00 16.31 39.14
CA VAL A 230 -35.89 16.01 40.06
C VAL A 230 -35.97 14.50 40.44
N LEU A 231 -34.79 13.89 40.67
CA LEU A 231 -34.39 12.83 41.63
C LEU A 231 -35.38 11.66 41.94
N THR A 232 -34.98 10.41 42.13
CA THR A 232 -33.81 9.75 42.77
C THR A 232 -33.90 8.27 42.34
N GLY A 233 -32.80 7.55 42.12
CA GLY A 233 -32.17 6.68 43.14
C GLY A 233 -32.94 5.35 43.28
N VAL A 234 -32.34 4.15 43.22
CA VAL A 234 -31.21 3.69 44.03
C VAL A 234 -30.66 2.37 43.45
N GLU A 235 -29.33 2.31 43.35
CA GLU A 235 -28.34 1.21 43.58
C GLU A 235 -28.74 -0.26 43.30
N SER A 236 -28.02 -1.04 42.47
CA SER A 236 -26.66 -1.65 42.68
C SER A 236 -26.61 -2.66 43.84
N PRO A 237 -25.60 -3.56 43.94
CA PRO A 237 -24.71 -4.18 42.94
C PRO A 237 -24.62 -5.72 43.13
N SER A 238 -23.82 -6.42 42.33
CA SER A 238 -22.88 -7.42 42.88
C SER A 238 -21.83 -7.84 41.86
N SER A 239 -20.58 -7.73 42.31
CA SER A 239 -19.33 -8.08 41.65
C SER A 239 -18.86 -9.49 42.10
N VAL A 240 -17.62 -9.79 41.69
CA VAL A 240 -16.64 -10.73 42.29
C VAL A 240 -16.55 -12.07 41.54
N GLU A 241 -15.62 -12.28 40.59
CA GLU A 241 -14.13 -12.40 40.69
C GLU A 241 -13.69 -13.82 41.10
N LYS A 242 -12.75 -14.42 40.34
CA LYS A 242 -11.45 -14.93 40.84
C LYS A 242 -10.61 -15.71 39.82
N GLU A 243 -9.32 -15.42 39.93
CA GLU A 243 -8.12 -16.18 39.53
C GLU A 243 -8.15 -17.70 39.69
N LYS A 244 -7.46 -18.39 38.77
CA LYS A 244 -6.29 -19.28 38.98
C LYS A 244 -5.95 -19.91 37.62
N THR A 245 -4.71 -19.92 37.13
CA THR A 245 -3.55 -20.68 37.62
C THR A 245 -2.32 -20.21 36.84
#